data_AF-A0A1E9VUB3-F1
#
_entry.id   AF-A0A1E9VUB3-F1
#
_cell.length_a   1.000
_cell.length_b   1.000
_cell.length_c   1.000
_cell.angle_alpha   90.00
_cell.angle_beta   90.00
_cell.angle_gamma   90.00
#
_symmetry.space_group_name_H-M   'P 1'
#
loop_
_entity.id
_entity.type
_entity.pdbx_description
1 polymer ?
#
loop_
_entity_poly.entity_id
_entity_poly.type
_entity_poly.pdbx_seq_one_letter_code
_entity_poly.pdbx_strand_id
1 'polypeptide(L)'
;MGFLGYLLMGGIVYTIGFFINLKRLHPKRQAGAVICVTHPIMIGYLPGCFMIMLGVSVLLGRFVLHHDGPDWAFIGVNSLVATVVFYFGLNPDTTKMNLPD
;
A
#
# COMPACT_ATOMS: atom_id res chain seq x y z
N MET A 1 -6.35 9.94 -16.79
CA MET A 1 -6.50 10.14 -15.33
C MET A 1 -5.61 11.31 -14.90
N GLY A 2 -6.12 12.32 -14.17
CA GLY A 2 -5.31 13.44 -13.67
C GLY A 2 -4.60 13.12 -12.35
N PHE A 3 -3.70 14.01 -11.91
CA PHE A 3 -2.93 13.91 -10.65
C PHE A 3 -3.81 13.58 -9.43
N LEU A 4 -4.98 14.19 -9.32
CA LEU A 4 -5.93 13.98 -8.22
C LEU A 4 -6.40 12.51 -8.11
N GLY A 5 -6.55 11.82 -9.24
CA GLY A 5 -6.95 10.40 -9.26
C GLY A 5 -5.86 9.49 -8.68
N TYR A 6 -4.59 9.77 -8.99
CA TYR A 6 -3.46 9.05 -8.40
C TYR A 6 -3.32 9.35 -6.91
N LEU A 7 -3.52 10.61 -6.51
CA LEU A 7 -3.50 11.00 -5.10
C LEU A 7 -4.57 10.25 -4.29
N LEU A 8 -5.80 10.18 -4.81
CA LEU A 8 -6.89 9.44 -4.17
C LEU A 8 -6.60 7.93 -4.10
N MET A 9 -6.11 7.33 -5.18
CA MET A 9 -5.69 5.92 -5.19
C MET A 9 -4.62 5.63 -4.14
N GLY A 10 -3.56 6.45 -4.09
CA GLY A 10 -2.50 6.34 -3.09
C GLY A 10 -3.05 6.50 -1.66
N GLY A 11 -3.92 7.48 -1.44
CA GLY A 11 -4.58 7.70 -0.16
C GLY A 11 -5.41 6.50 0.30
N ILE A 12 -6.23 5.92 -0.59
CA ILE A 12 -7.02 4.71 -0.29
C ILE A 12 -6.10 3.54 0.10
N VAL A 13 -5.04 3.31 -0.67
CA VAL A 13 -4.08 2.22 -0.41
C VAL A 13 -3.38 2.42 0.95
N TYR A 14 -2.99 3.66 1.27
CA TYR A 14 -2.45 4.00 2.59
C TYR A 14 -3.46 3.70 3.70
N THR A 15 -4.71 4.14 3.57
CA THR A 15 -5.75 3.92 4.58
C THR A 15 -6.03 2.43 4.79
N ILE A 16 -6.02 1.62 3.73
CA ILE A 16 -6.18 0.17 3.84
C ILE A 16 -5.01 -0.43 4.63
N GLY A 17 -3.77 -0.03 4.32
CA GLY A 17 -2.57 -0.45 5.08
C GLY A 17 -2.66 -0.05 6.55
N PHE A 18 -3.10 1.18 6.82
CA PHE A 18 -3.29 1.73 8.16
C PHE A 18 -4.38 1.01 8.95
N PHE A 19 -5.48 0.64 8.29
CA PHE A 19 -6.55 -0.12 8.92
C PHE A 19 -6.11 -1.55 9.29
N ILE A 20 -5.33 -2.20 8.42
CA ILE A 20 -4.73 -3.51 8.71
C ILE A 20 -3.74 -3.37 9.87
N ASN A 21 -2.94 -2.29 9.90
CA ASN A 21 -2.08 -1.99 11.04
C ASN A 21 -2.91 -1.89 12.32
N LEU A 22 -3.89 -0.98 12.39
CA LEU A 22 -4.71 -0.76 13.59
C LEU A 22 -5.45 -2.02 14.08
N LYS A 23 -6.10 -2.77 13.18
CA LYS A 23 -6.95 -3.90 13.59
C LYS A 23 -6.21 -5.21 13.84
N ARG A 24 -5.12 -5.47 13.11
CA ARG A 24 -4.45 -6.78 13.17
C ARG A 24 -3.03 -6.71 13.70
N LEU A 25 -2.27 -5.66 13.39
CA LEU A 25 -0.87 -5.58 13.80
C LEU A 25 -0.70 -4.83 15.12
N HIS A 26 -1.42 -3.74 15.37
CA HIS A 26 -1.35 -2.93 16.58
C HIS A 26 -1.61 -3.76 17.86
N PRO A 27 -2.69 -4.55 17.98
CA PRO A 27 -2.91 -5.38 19.18
C PRO A 27 -1.89 -6.52 19.35
N LYS A 28 -1.11 -6.85 18.31
CA LYS A 28 -0.05 -7.89 18.35
C LYS A 28 1.36 -7.31 18.37
N ARG A 29 1.52 -5.99 18.22
CA ARG A 29 2.80 -5.29 18.26
C ARG A 29 3.02 -4.79 19.68
N GLN A 30 4.20 -5.05 20.23
CA GLN A 30 4.65 -4.31 21.39
C GLN A 30 4.80 -2.84 20.97
N ALA A 31 4.28 -1.92 21.81
CA ALA A 31 4.31 -0.49 21.57
C ALA A 31 5.72 -0.03 21.17
N GLY A 32 5.85 0.64 20.03
CA GLY A 32 7.14 1.14 19.51
C GLY A 32 7.93 0.18 18.61
N ALA A 33 7.44 -1.03 18.33
CA ALA A 33 8.11 -1.94 17.40
C ALA A 33 7.89 -1.53 15.94
N VAL A 34 8.89 -0.87 15.33
CA VAL A 34 8.98 -0.71 13.87
C VAL A 34 9.38 -2.06 13.28
N ILE A 35 8.40 -2.75 12.70
CA ILE A 35 8.57 -4.04 12.03
C ILE A 35 9.29 -3.76 10.73
N CYS A 36 10.56 -4.17 10.68
CA CYS A 36 11.42 -4.01 9.52
C CYS A 36 10.91 -4.86 8.33
N VAL A 37 11.33 -4.53 7.11
CA VAL A 37 10.83 -5.16 5.86
C VAL A 37 10.97 -6.68 5.85
N THR A 38 11.96 -7.19 6.59
CA THR A 38 12.30 -8.60 6.78
C THR A 38 11.40 -9.36 7.76
N HIS A 39 10.43 -8.72 8.43
CA HIS A 39 9.59 -9.44 9.38
C HIS A 39 8.57 -10.33 8.66
N PRO A 40 8.33 -11.57 9.14
CA PRO A 40 7.47 -12.55 8.46
C PRO A 40 6.04 -12.06 8.21
N ILE A 41 5.52 -11.17 9.06
CA ILE A 41 4.18 -10.58 8.90
C ILE A 41 4.15 -9.70 7.64
N MET A 42 5.18 -8.89 7.43
CA MET A 42 5.27 -8.01 6.26
C MET A 42 5.51 -8.77 4.96
N ILE A 43 6.33 -9.82 5.00
CA ILE A 43 6.60 -10.70 3.85
C ILE A 43 5.32 -11.40 3.38
N GLY A 44 4.30 -11.55 4.22
CA GLY A 44 2.97 -12.02 3.79
C GLY A 44 2.11 -10.94 3.11
N TYR A 45 2.05 -9.73 3.68
CA TYR A 45 1.13 -8.69 3.21
C TYR A 45 1.66 -7.87 2.01
N LEU A 46 2.97 -7.63 1.91
CA LEU A 46 3.55 -6.85 0.81
C LEU A 46 3.38 -7.51 -0.57
N PRO A 47 3.79 -8.78 -0.78
CA PRO A 47 3.63 -9.41 -2.09
C PRO A 47 2.15 -9.61 -2.44
N GLY A 48 1.28 -9.83 -1.44
CA GLY A 48 -0.17 -9.87 -1.65
C GLY A 48 -0.72 -8.53 -2.16
N CYS A 49 -0.32 -7.42 -1.52
CA CYS A 49 -0.69 -6.07 -1.98
C CYS A 49 -0.13 -5.79 -3.38
N PHE A 50 1.13 -6.13 -3.64
CA PHE A 50 1.77 -5.94 -4.95
C PHE A 50 1.02 -6.70 -6.06
N MET A 51 0.63 -7.95 -5.83
CA MET A 51 -0.14 -8.74 -6.80
C MET A 51 -1.53 -8.15 -7.09
N ILE A 52 -2.22 -7.66 -6.06
CA ILE A 52 -3.50 -6.96 -6.22
C ILE A 52 -3.30 -5.68 -7.03
N MET A 53 -2.26 -4.90 -6.71
CA MET A 53 -1.97 -3.64 -7.39
C MET A 53 -1.49 -3.84 -8.82
N LEU A 54 -0.87 -4.97 -9.17
CA LEU A 54 -0.60 -5.34 -10.56
C LEU A 54 -1.90 -5.48 -11.35
N GLY A 55 -2.88 -6.22 -10.81
CA GLY A 55 -4.20 -6.38 -11.43
C GLY A 55 -4.93 -5.03 -11.59
N VAL A 56 -4.94 -4.21 -10.54
CA VAL A 56 -5.53 -2.86 -10.59
C VAL A 56 -4.81 -1.97 -11.60
N SER A 57 -3.49 -2.02 -11.68
CA SER A 57 -2.70 -1.21 -12.63
C SER A 57 -2.94 -1.62 -14.08
N VAL A 58 -3.09 -2.92 -14.35
CA VAL A 58 -3.49 -3.43 -15.68
C VAL A 58 -4.89 -2.92 -16.05
N LEU A 59 -5.84 -2.98 -15.11
CA LEU A 59 -7.20 -2.47 -15.32
C LEU A 59 -7.20 -0.96 -15.54
N LEU A 60 -6.44 -0.19 -14.76
CA LEU A 60 -6.31 1.26 -14.95
C LEU A 60 -5.66 1.62 -16.28
N GLY A 61 -4.57 0.94 -16.66
CA GLY A 61 -3.90 1.15 -17.94
C GLY A 61 -4.84 0.92 -19.12
N ARG A 62 -5.64 -0.15 -19.05
CA ARG A 62 -6.56 -0.53 -20.14
C ARG A 62 -7.85 0.29 -20.17
N PHE A 63 -8.50 0.51 -19.03
CA PHE A 63 -9.84 1.13 -18.97
C PHE A 63 -9.82 2.63 -18.73
N VAL A 64 -8.77 3.17 -18.11
CA VAL A 64 -8.74 4.59 -17.71
C VAL A 64 -7.74 5.40 -18.52
N LEU A 65 -6.62 4.80 -18.91
CA LEU A 65 -5.58 5.47 -19.69
C LEU A 65 -5.68 5.19 -21.20
N HIS A 66 -6.54 4.26 -21.62
CA HIS A 66 -6.70 3.84 -23.03
C HIS A 66 -5.36 3.59 -23.72
N HIS A 67 -4.39 3.01 -23.01
CA HIS A 67 -3.14 2.62 -23.67
C HIS A 67 -3.43 1.54 -24.71
N ASP A 68 -2.88 1.69 -25.93
CA ASP A 68 -3.05 0.74 -27.04
C ASP A 68 -2.47 -0.66 -26.73
N GLY A 69 -1.73 -0.81 -25.63
CA GLY A 69 -1.21 -2.08 -25.13
C GLY A 69 -0.89 -2.07 -23.63
N PRO A 70 -0.46 -3.22 -23.06
CA PRO A 70 -0.02 -3.30 -21.67
C PRO A 70 1.28 -2.52 -21.49
N ASP A 71 1.18 -1.32 -20.91
CA ASP A 71 2.34 -0.54 -20.50
C ASP A 71 2.95 -1.13 -19.22
N TRP A 72 3.89 -2.04 -19.40
CA TRP A 72 4.60 -2.73 -18.32
C TRP A 72 5.38 -1.78 -17.41
N ALA A 73 5.85 -0.63 -17.94
CA ALA A 73 6.54 0.37 -17.13
C ALA A 73 5.56 1.06 -16.20
N PHE A 74 4.40 1.47 -16.71
CA PHE A 74 3.32 2.02 -15.89
C PHE A 74 2.85 1.03 -14.83
N ILE A 75 2.58 -0.23 -15.22
CA ILE A 75 2.10 -1.28 -14.32
C ILE A 75 3.12 -1.54 -13.20
N GLY A 76 4.41 -1.67 -13.55
CA GLY A 76 5.48 -1.91 -12.60
C GLY A 76 5.66 -0.75 -11.62
N VAL A 77 5.81 0.47 -12.13
CA VAL A 77 6.05 1.67 -11.30
C VAL A 77 4.84 1.98 -10.41
N ASN A 78 3.61 1.93 -10.96
CA ASN A 78 2.41 2.21 -10.19
C ASN A 78 2.20 1.18 -9.07
N SER A 79 2.46 -0.11 -9.33
CA SER A 79 2.36 -1.17 -8.33
C SER A 79 3.44 -1.04 -7.25
N LEU A 80 4.66 -0.64 -7.63
CA LEU A 80 5.76 -0.39 -6.69
C LEU A 80 5.42 0.79 -5.76
N VAL A 81 5.02 1.93 -6.33
CA VAL A 81 4.63 3.12 -5.56
C VAL A 81 3.47 2.79 -4.61
N ALA A 82 2.45 2.09 -5.09
CA ALA A 82 1.34 1.66 -4.26
C ALA A 82 1.78 0.75 -3.10
N THR A 83 2.71 -0.17 -3.36
CA THR A 83 3.23 -1.09 -2.33
C THR A 83 4.06 -0.35 -1.28
N VAL A 84 4.81 0.67 -1.68
CA VAL A 84 5.53 1.57 -0.77
C VAL A 84 4.54 2.36 0.09
N VAL A 85 3.49 2.93 -0.52
CA VAL A 85 2.44 3.67 0.21
C VAL A 85 1.69 2.75 1.17
N PHE A 86 1.39 1.52 0.75
CA PHE A 86 0.80 0.49 1.60
C PHE A 86 1.72 0.10 2.76
N TYR A 87 3.02 0.00 2.52
CA TYR A 87 4.02 -0.25 3.56
C TYR A 87 4.04 0.87 4.62
N PHE A 88 3.99 2.14 4.20
CA PHE A 88 3.85 3.26 5.13
C PHE A 88 2.53 3.21 5.90
N GLY A 89 1.44 2.75 5.28
CA GLY A 89 0.18 2.50 5.98
C GLY A 89 0.30 1.35 6.99
N LEU A 90 1.01 0.28 6.65
CA LEU A 90 1.24 -0.87 7.55
C LEU A 90 2.22 -0.57 8.69
N ASN A 91 3.10 0.41 8.52
CA ASN A 91 4.08 0.88 9.49
C ASN A 91 3.98 2.41 9.64
N PRO A 92 2.84 2.92 10.12
CA PRO A 92 2.75 4.32 10.43
C PRO A 92 3.73 4.61 11.57
N ASP A 93 4.46 5.72 11.49
CA ASP A 93 5.34 6.13 12.57
C ASP A 93 4.49 6.59 13.76
N THR A 94 4.12 5.64 14.63
CA THR A 94 3.30 5.88 15.81
C THR A 94 4.12 6.37 17.00
N THR A 95 5.44 6.53 16.84
CA THR A 95 6.39 6.90 17.93
C THR A 95 6.05 8.24 18.61
N LYS A 96 5.16 9.05 18.00
CA LYS A 96 4.66 10.31 18.56
C LYS A 96 3.13 10.43 18.61
N MET A 97 2.38 9.39 18.24
CA MET A 97 0.93 9.40 18.37
C MET A 97 0.57 8.83 19.73
N ASN A 98 0.13 9.67 20.67
CA ASN A 98 -0.64 9.24 21.84
C ASN A 98 -1.99 8.71 21.33
N LEU A 99 -2.01 7.51 20.75
CA LEU A 99 -3.26 6.81 20.50
C LEU A 99 -3.81 6.36 21.85
N PRO A 100 -5.04 6.75 22.23
CA PRO A 100 -5.69 6.20 23.42
C PRO A 100 -5.88 4.69 23.23
N ASP A 101 -5.65 3.94 24.30
CA ASP A 101 -5.82 2.47 24.37
C ASP A 101 -7.22 2.00 23.93
#